data_AF-A0A7K9S8U5-F1
#
_entry.id   AF-A0A7K9S8U5-F1
#
_cell.length_a   1.000
_cell.length_b   1.000
_cell.length_c   1.000
_cell.angle_alpha   90.00
_cell.angle_beta   90.00
_cell.angle_gamma   90.00
#
_symmetry.space_group_name_H-M   'P 1'
#
loop_
_entity.id
_entity.type
_entity.pdbx_description
1 polymer ?
#
loop_
_entity_poly.entity_id
_entity_poly.type
_entity_poly.pdbx_seq_one_letter_code
_entity_poly.pdbx_strand_id
1 'polypeptide(L)'
;CYWVITKVKADYTAENMDHGRAWGYLTFRGKTEEEVREIDKAMYHDWRMVPKHEEEAFKKFTSVPEETVRFLPYPPLLRAMILAQWQKEGKPIMEEPIIDLEKV
;
A
#
# COMPACT_ATOMS: atom_id res chain seq x y z
N CYS A 1 -10.87 5.76 0.66
CA CYS A 1 -10.62 4.39 0.17
C CYS A 1 -11.96 3.66 0.13
N TYR A 2 -12.17 2.79 -0.84
CA TYR A 2 -13.43 2.05 -0.98
C TYR A 2 -13.20 0.77 -1.78
N TRP A 3 -14.18 -0.14 -1.70
CA TRP A 3 -14.25 -1.33 -2.53
C TRP A 3 -15.40 -1.22 -3.51
N VAL A 4 -15.19 -1.63 -4.76
CA VAL A 4 -16.26 -1.84 -5.72
C VAL A 4 -16.58 -3.34 -5.75
N ILE A 5 -17.71 -3.72 -5.16
CA ILE A 5 -18.11 -5.12 -5.00
C ILE A 5 -18.46 -5.72 -6.37
N THR A 6 -17.88 -6.89 -6.66
CA THR A 6 -18.12 -7.64 -7.91
C THR A 6 -18.81 -8.98 -7.65
N LYS A 7 -18.50 -9.62 -6.52
CA LYS A 7 -19.06 -10.93 -6.15
C LYS A 7 -19.33 -10.96 -4.65
N VAL A 8 -20.43 -11.60 -4.27
CA VAL A 8 -20.79 -11.86 -2.88
C VAL A 8 -21.16 -13.33 -2.74
N LYS A 9 -20.69 -13.97 -1.68
CA LYS A 9 -21.09 -15.32 -1.25
C LYS A 9 -21.63 -15.18 0.17
N ALA A 10 -22.94 -15.04 0.27
CA ALA A 10 -23.64 -15.03 1.55
C ALA A 10 -23.56 -16.41 2.22
N ASP A 11 -23.53 -16.41 3.56
CA ASP A 11 -23.73 -17.61 4.37
C ASP A 11 -25.23 -17.83 4.59
N TYR A 12 -25.79 -18.80 3.88
CA TYR A 12 -27.22 -19.14 3.98
C TYR A 12 -27.60 -19.84 5.29
N THR A 13 -26.62 -20.21 6.13
CA THR A 13 -26.89 -20.77 7.46
C THR A 13 -27.12 -19.70 8.52
N ALA A 14 -26.72 -18.45 8.25
CA ALA A 14 -27.01 -17.31 9.11
C ALA A 14 -28.46 -16.87 8.95
N GLU A 15 -29.19 -16.75 10.06
CA GLU A 15 -30.62 -16.42 10.10
C GLU A 15 -30.96 -15.14 9.32
N ASN A 16 -30.10 -14.13 9.41
CA ASN A 16 -30.31 -12.82 8.78
C ASN A 16 -29.50 -12.62 7.50
N MET A 17 -28.77 -13.64 7.02
CA MET A 17 -27.83 -13.53 5.88
C MET A 17 -26.83 -12.37 6.03
N ASP A 18 -26.44 -12.06 7.25
CA ASP A 18 -25.54 -10.97 7.65
C ASP A 18 -24.06 -11.38 7.66
N HIS A 19 -23.77 -12.64 7.35
CA HIS A 19 -22.42 -13.20 7.26
C HIS A 19 -22.12 -13.68 5.83
N GLY A 20 -20.84 -13.74 5.49
CA GLY A 20 -20.39 -14.25 4.20
C GLY A 20 -19.02 -13.75 3.80
N ARG A 21 -18.76 -13.83 2.51
CA ARG A 21 -17.53 -13.34 1.87
C ARG A 21 -17.89 -12.44 0.69
N ALA A 22 -17.05 -11.46 0.42
CA ALA A 22 -17.21 -10.55 -0.71
C ALA A 22 -15.88 -10.39 -1.45
N TRP A 23 -15.97 -10.07 -2.74
CA TRP A 23 -14.83 -9.75 -3.59
C TRP A 23 -15.10 -8.46 -4.34
N GLY A 24 -14.04 -7.74 -4.68
CA GLY A 24 -14.15 -6.48 -5.41
C GLY A 24 -12.81 -5.90 -5.82
N TYR A 25 -12.87 -4.70 -6.40
CA TYR A 25 -11.70 -3.88 -6.69
C TYR A 25 -11.44 -2.92 -5.54
N LEU A 26 -10.22 -2.87 -5.03
CA LEU A 26 -9.81 -1.92 -4.00
C LEU A 26 -9.37 -0.61 -4.65
N THR A 27 -9.95 0.51 -4.24
CA THR A 27 -9.37 1.83 -4.46
C THR A 27 -8.81 2.36 -3.14
N PHE A 28 -7.49 2.34 -3.01
CA PHE A 28 -6.77 2.84 -1.84
C PHE A 28 -6.05 4.14 -2.17
N ARG A 29 -6.36 5.21 -1.43
CA ARG A 29 -5.80 6.57 -1.65
C ARG A 29 -5.85 7.03 -3.12
N GLY A 30 -6.98 6.75 -3.79
CA GLY A 30 -7.19 7.11 -5.20
C GLY A 30 -6.52 6.20 -6.23
N LYS A 31 -5.70 5.23 -5.81
CA LYS A 31 -5.12 4.20 -6.68
C LYS A 31 -6.04 2.99 -6.70
N THR A 32 -6.59 2.65 -7.87
CA THR A 32 -7.47 1.50 -8.05
C THR A 32 -6.65 0.29 -8.49
N GLU A 33 -6.81 -0.83 -7.81
CA GLU A 33 -6.22 -2.10 -8.20
C GLU A 33 -6.96 -2.68 -9.42
N GLU A 34 -6.20 -3.28 -10.35
CA GLU A 34 -6.76 -3.88 -11.58
C GLU A 34 -7.34 -5.28 -11.34
N GLU A 35 -6.93 -5.95 -10.27
CA GLU A 35 -7.34 -7.31 -9.94
C GLU A 35 -8.50 -7.32 -8.94
N VAL A 36 -9.40 -8.29 -9.11
CA VAL A 36 -10.44 -8.56 -8.11
C VAL A 36 -9.83 -9.34 -6.95
N ARG A 37 -10.02 -8.85 -5.73
CA ARG A 37 -9.54 -9.49 -4.50
C ARG A 37 -10.66 -9.76 -3.51
N GLU A 38 -10.43 -10.71 -2.60
CA GLU A 38 -11.33 -10.96 -1.47
C GLU A 38 -11.25 -9.78 -0.50
N ILE A 39 -12.41 -9.33 -0.03
CA ILE A 39 -12.51 -8.25 0.94
C ILE A 39 -12.22 -8.84 2.31
N ASP A 40 -11.02 -8.55 2.82
CA ASP A 40 -10.63 -8.94 4.16
C ASP A 40 -11.51 -8.26 5.21
N LYS A 41 -11.71 -8.94 6.35
CA LYS A 41 -12.42 -8.39 7.51
C LYS A 41 -13.87 -7.95 7.20
N ALA A 42 -14.54 -8.61 6.26
CA ALA A 42 -15.96 -8.37 5.95
C ALA A 42 -16.89 -8.44 7.18
N MET A 43 -16.50 -9.22 8.19
CA MET A 43 -17.23 -9.40 9.46
C MET A 43 -17.06 -8.23 10.47
N TYR A 44 -16.26 -7.21 10.17
CA TYR A 44 -16.04 -6.09 11.09
C TYR A 44 -17.22 -5.11 11.05
N HIS A 45 -17.45 -4.38 12.14
CA HIS A 45 -18.57 -3.45 12.26
C HIS A 45 -18.24 -2.03 11.75
N ASP A 46 -17.16 -1.89 10.97
CA ASP A 46 -16.63 -0.59 10.53
C ASP A 46 -17.06 -0.21 9.10
N TRP A 47 -17.79 -1.09 8.41
CA TRP A 47 -18.19 -0.89 7.02
C TRP A 47 -19.34 0.11 6.90
N ARG A 48 -19.23 0.98 5.88
CA ARG A 48 -20.29 1.92 5.50
C ARG A 48 -20.52 1.85 4.00
N MET A 49 -21.79 1.82 3.60
CA MET A 49 -22.18 1.89 2.20
C MET A 49 -22.14 3.33 1.71
N VAL A 50 -21.57 3.54 0.52
CA VAL A 50 -21.60 4.85 -0.14
C VAL A 50 -22.96 5.01 -0.85
N PRO A 51 -23.76 6.04 -0.52
CA PRO A 51 -25.01 6.29 -1.22
C PRO A 51 -24.78 6.61 -2.70
N LYS A 52 -25.66 6.10 -3.58
CA LYS A 52 -25.52 6.27 -5.04
C LYS A 52 -25.38 7.72 -5.49
N HIS A 53 -26.12 8.64 -4.86
CA HIS A 53 -26.10 10.06 -5.22
C HIS A 53 -24.82 10.78 -4.76
N GLU A 54 -24.10 10.22 -3.79
CA GLU A 54 -22.81 10.76 -3.31
C GLU A 54 -21.62 10.08 -3.98
N GLU A 55 -21.84 8.99 -4.73
CA GLU A 55 -20.78 8.15 -5.30
C GLU A 55 -19.82 8.94 -6.18
N GLU A 56 -20.34 9.81 -7.06
CA GLU A 56 -19.50 10.66 -7.91
C GLU A 56 -18.66 11.64 -7.10
N ALA A 57 -19.24 12.26 -6.07
CA ALA A 57 -18.54 13.21 -5.21
C ALA A 57 -17.48 12.51 -4.36
N PHE A 58 -17.79 11.32 -3.85
CA PHE A 58 -16.91 10.51 -3.02
C PHE A 58 -15.72 9.94 -3.81
N LYS A 59 -15.92 9.61 -5.08
CA LYS A 59 -14.85 9.11 -5.98
C LYS A 59 -13.92 10.21 -6.49
N LYS A 60 -14.30 11.49 -6.41
CA LYS A 60 -13.42 12.60 -6.81
C LYS A 60 -12.18 12.62 -5.92
N PHE A 61 -11.02 12.41 -6.54
CA PHE A 61 -9.73 12.43 -5.88
C PHE A 61 -8.75 13.26 -6.70
N THR A 62 -8.06 14.18 -6.04
CA THR A 62 -6.97 14.95 -6.64
C THR A 62 -5.66 14.35 -6.14
N SER A 63 -4.88 13.78 -7.06
CA SER A 63 -3.58 13.20 -6.72
C SER A 63 -2.63 14.31 -6.29
N VAL A 64 -2.13 14.21 -5.06
CA VAL A 64 -1.02 15.04 -4.58
C VAL A 64 0.28 14.31 -4.93
N PRO A 65 1.30 15.01 -5.46
CA PRO A 65 2.61 14.38 -5.67
C PRO A 65 3.14 13.85 -4.34
N GLU A 66 3.45 12.55 -4.30
CA GLU A 66 4.08 11.91 -3.14
C GLU A 66 5.57 12.30 -3.12
N GLU A 67 6.00 13.09 -2.14
CA GLU A 67 7.42 13.33 -1.89
C GLU A 67 8.04 12.06 -1.32
N THR A 68 8.80 11.33 -2.14
CA THR A 68 9.52 10.12 -1.70
C THR A 68 10.98 10.45 -1.43
N VAL A 69 11.50 9.98 -0.30
CA VAL A 69 12.93 10.09 0.01
C VAL A 69 13.65 9.06 -0.85
N ARG A 70 14.43 9.51 -1.84
CA ARG A 70 15.16 8.61 -2.74
C ARG A 70 16.42 8.02 -2.11
N PHE A 71 17.09 8.80 -1.27
CA PHE A 71 18.43 8.49 -0.76
C PHE A 71 18.45 8.48 0.77
N LEU A 72 18.98 7.40 1.34
CA LEU A 72 19.13 7.25 2.79
C LEU A 72 20.58 6.90 3.15
N PRO A 73 21.11 7.40 4.29
CA PRO A 73 22.40 6.95 4.78
C PRO A 73 22.35 5.48 5.20
N TYR A 74 23.44 4.75 5.02
CA TYR A 74 23.55 3.40 5.59
C TYR A 74 23.53 3.45 7.13
N PRO A 75 22.97 2.41 7.78
CA PRO A 75 23.09 2.24 9.22
C PRO A 75 24.57 2.24 9.67
N PRO A 76 24.88 2.70 10.90
CA PRO A 76 26.25 2.98 11.34
C PRO A 76 27.25 1.83 11.11
N LEU A 77 26.84 0.58 11.37
CA LEU A 77 27.70 -0.59 11.19
C LEU A 77 28.00 -0.85 9.70
N LEU A 78 26.98 -0.87 8.85
CA LEU A 78 27.15 -1.11 7.41
C LEU A 78 27.97 0.00 6.75
N ARG A 79 27.73 1.25 7.15
CA ARG A 79 28.54 2.40 6.74
C ARG A 79 30.02 2.17 7.06
N ALA A 80 30.34 1.80 8.30
CA ALA A 80 31.72 1.56 8.72
C ALA A 80 32.39 0.41 7.95
N MET A 81 31.65 -0.67 7.70
CA MET A 81 32.15 -1.82 6.92
C MET A 81 32.48 -1.43 5.47
N ILE A 82 31.61 -0.67 4.81
CA ILE A 82 31.82 -0.21 3.43
C ILE A 82 33.05 0.69 3.36
N LEU A 83 33.19 1.64 4.30
CA LEU A 83 34.35 2.53 4.37
C LEU A 83 35.65 1.76 4.59
N ALA A 84 35.65 0.78 5.50
CA ALA A 84 36.82 -0.07 5.75
C ALA A 84 37.22 -0.90 4.50
N GLN A 85 36.24 -1.39 3.74
CA GLN A 85 36.48 -2.13 2.51
C GLN A 85 37.11 -1.25 1.42
N TRP A 86 36.63 -0.02 1.23
CA TRP A 86 37.22 0.93 0.26
C TRP A 86 38.65 1.30 0.59
N GLN A 87 38.95 1.49 1.89
CA GLN A 87 40.32 1.72 2.35
C GLN A 87 41.23 0.54 2.01
N LYS A 88 40.75 -0.69 2.24
CA LYS A 88 41.49 -1.91 1.90
C LYS A 88 41.77 -2.03 0.40
N GLU A 89 40.83 -1.57 -0.44
CA GLU A 89 40.95 -1.57 -1.91
C GLU A 89 41.75 -0.39 -2.47
N GLY A 90 42.23 0.52 -1.61
CA GLY A 90 42.98 1.71 -2.02
C GLY A 90 42.13 2.76 -2.76
N LYS A 91 40.79 2.68 -2.66
CA LYS A 91 39.88 3.65 -3.27
C LYS A 91 39.84 4.94 -2.43
N PRO A 92 39.92 6.12 -3.05
CA PRO A 92 39.80 7.39 -2.33
C PRO A 92 38.37 7.53 -1.76
N ILE A 93 38.26 7.72 -0.45
CA ILE A 93 36.98 8.00 0.22
C ILE A 93 36.63 9.47 -0.03
N MET A 94 35.94 9.76 -1.12
CA MET A 94 35.44 11.12 -1.41
C MET A 94 33.95 11.29 -1.13
N GLU A 95 33.18 10.19 -1.01
CA GLU A 95 31.72 10.22 -0.91
C GLU A 95 31.22 9.35 0.25
N GLU A 96 30.12 9.78 0.88
CA GLU A 96 29.42 8.99 1.90
C GLU A 96 28.62 7.85 1.22
N PRO A 97 28.66 6.61 1.76
CA PRO A 97 27.83 5.54 1.23
C PRO A 97 26.35 5.83 1.50
N ILE A 98 25.54 5.74 0.45
CA ILE A 98 24.10 6.06 0.46
C ILE A 98 23.33 4.89 -0.18
N ILE A 99 22.16 4.59 0.37
CA ILE A 99 21.18 3.63 -0.14
C ILE A 99 20.24 4.37 -1.09
N ASP A 100 20.11 3.89 -2.32
CA ASP A 100 19.18 4.38 -3.34
C ASP A 100 17.90 3.52 -3.30
N LEU A 101 16.83 4.03 -2.72
CA LEU A 101 15.58 3.30 -2.50
C LEU A 101 14.81 2.99 -3.78
N GLU A 102 15.14 3.61 -4.92
CA GLU A 102 14.51 3.25 -6.20
C GLU A 102 15.05 1.93 -6.78
N LYS A 103 16.23 1.51 -6.35
CA LYS A 103 16.93 0.33 -6.88
C LYS A 103 16.88 -0.89 -5.94
N VAL A 104 16.31 -0.72 -4.75
CA VAL A 104 16.11 -1.78 -3.75
C VAL A 104 14.79 -2.49 -4.03
#